data_AF-A0A4R3Q865-F1
#
_entry.id   AF-A0A4R3Q865-F1
#
_cell.length_a   1.000
_cell.length_b   1.000
_cell.length_c   1.000
_cell.angle_alpha   90.00
_cell.angle_beta   90.00
_cell.angle_gamma   90.00
#
_symmetry.space_group_name_H-M   'P 1'
#
loop_
_entity.id
_entity.type
_entity.pdbx_description
1 polymer ?
#
loop_
_entity_poly.entity_id
_entity_poly.type
_entity_poly.pdbx_seq_one_letter_code
_entity_poly.pdbx_strand_id
1 'polypeptide(L)' 'MSISKSPAIHPDEILREIYMEPLDLTPYSLAKKLGVLRTRIERIVSE' A
#
# COMPACT_ATOMS: atom_id res chain seq x y z
N MET A 1 -10.35 -10.09 -29.34
CA MET A 1 -10.56 -9.35 -28.08
C MET A 1 -9.18 -9.00 -27.55
N SER A 2 -8.65 -7.80 -27.84
CA SER A 2 -7.37 -7.38 -27.25
C SER A 2 -7.61 -7.08 -25.78
N ILE A 3 -6.94 -7.84 -24.91
CA ILE A 3 -6.89 -7.54 -23.48
C ILE A 3 -5.96 -6.34 -23.36
N SER A 4 -6.55 -5.15 -23.25
CA SER A 4 -5.84 -3.92 -22.88
C SER A 4 -5.20 -4.17 -21.52
N LYS A 5 -3.90 -4.45 -21.50
CA LYS A 5 -3.12 -4.58 -20.28
C LYS A 5 -3.08 -3.19 -19.64
N SER A 6 -4.02 -2.91 -18.74
CA SER A 6 -3.94 -1.75 -17.85
C SER A 6 -2.53 -1.69 -17.25
N PRO A 7 -1.96 -0.50 -17.03
CA PRO A 7 -0.66 -0.41 -16.38
C PRO A 7 -0.69 -1.24 -15.10
N ALA A 8 0.38 -1.98 -14.85
CA ALA A 8 0.49 -2.78 -13.64
C ALA A 8 0.53 -1.82 -12.45
N ILE A 9 -0.63 -1.56 -11.85
CA ILE A 9 -0.71 -0.75 -10.64
C ILE A 9 -0.24 -1.65 -9.51
N HIS A 10 0.87 -1.28 -8.88
CA HIS A 10 1.38 -2.02 -7.75
C HIS A 10 0.58 -1.66 -6.48
N PRO A 11 0.32 -2.63 -5.60
CA PRO A 11 -0.50 -2.39 -4.41
C PRO A 11 0.14 -1.41 -3.42
N ASP A 12 1.46 -1.23 -3.44
CA ASP A 12 2.17 -0.24 -2.63
C ASP A 12 1.91 1.19 -3.08
N GLU A 13 1.78 1.43 -4.39
CA GLU A 13 1.48 2.73 -4.98
C GLU A 13 0.09 3.21 -4.54
N ILE A 14 -0.91 2.34 -4.66
CA ILE A 14 -2.27 2.62 -4.16
C ILE A 14 -2.25 2.91 -2.66
N LEU A 15 -1.55 2.07 -1.89
CA LEU A 15 -1.51 2.22 -0.44
C LEU A 15 -0.84 3.53 -0.02
N ARG A 16 0.23 3.92 -0.72
CA ARG A 16 0.93 5.18 -0.45
C ARG A 16 0.09 6.39 -0.85
N GLU A 17 -0.27 6.49 -2.11
CA GLU A 17 -0.86 7.70 -2.69
C GLU A 17 -2.27 7.98 -2.20
N ILE A 18 -3.08 6.93 -1.99
CA ILE A 18 -4.50 7.09 -1.64
C ILE A 18 -4.71 7.10 -0.13
N TYR A 19 -3.85 6.43 0.64
CA TYR A 19 -4.06 6.26 2.08
C TYR A 19 -2.93 6.84 2.93
N MET A 20 -1.68 6.49 2.68
CA MET A 20 -0.60 6.85 3.61
C MET A 20 -0.19 8.32 3.52
N GLU A 21 0.04 8.84 2.32
CA GLU A 21 0.42 10.24 2.11
C GLU A 21 -0.69 11.22 2.51
N PRO A 22 -1.97 11.04 2.11
CA PRO A 22 -3.02 12.00 2.45
C PRO A 22 -3.35 12.04 3.95
N LEU A 23 -3.05 10.95 4.66
CA LEU A 23 -3.34 10.80 6.08
C LEU A 23 -2.09 10.95 6.97
N ASP A 24 -0.94 11.27 6.38
CA ASP A 24 0.38 11.34 7.05
C ASP A 24 0.67 10.10 7.90
N LEU A 25 0.41 8.91 7.33
CA LEU A 25 0.61 7.63 7.99
C LEU A 25 1.93 6.99 7.58
N THR A 26 2.67 6.53 8.57
CA THR A 26 3.82 5.65 8.37
C THR A 26 3.36 4.18 8.29
N PRO A 27 4.15 3.27 7.70
CA PRO A 27 3.85 1.83 7.73
C PRO A 27 3.58 1.31 9.15
N TYR A 28 4.30 1.87 10.13
CA TYR A 28 4.13 1.56 11.53
C TYR A 28 2.78 2.04 12.08
N SER A 29 2.39 3.29 11.84
CA SER A 29 1.12 3.83 12.35
C SER A 29 -0.09 3.15 11.69
N LEU A 30 0.02 2.83 10.40
CA LEU A 30 -0.99 2.06 9.68
C LEU A 30 -1.13 0.64 10.25
N ALA A 31 -0.01 -0.07 10.47
CA ALA A 31 -0.02 -1.40 11.08
C ALA A 31 -0.66 -1.40 12.48
N LYS A 32 -0.32 -0.40 13.30
CA LYS A 32 -0.91 -0.22 14.64
C LYS A 32 -2.41 0.01 14.59
N LYS A 33 -2.90 0.84 13.65
CA LYS A 33 -4.34 1.12 13.48
C LYS A 33 -5.12 -0.10 13.00
N LEU A 34 -4.52 -0.92 12.14
CA LEU A 34 -5.13 -2.14 11.61
C LEU A 34 -4.99 -3.35 12.55
N GLY A 35 -4.23 -3.23 13.65
CA GLY A 35 -3.99 -4.34 14.57
C GLY A 35 -3.17 -5.49 13.95
N VAL A 36 -2.33 -5.17 12.97
CA VAL A 36 -1.48 -6.15 12.27
C VAL A 36 0.00 -5.95 12.59
N LEU A 37 0.81 -6.97 12.33
CA LEU A 37 2.26 -6.88 12.43
C LEU A 37 2.81 -5.83 11.46
N ARG A 38 3.71 -4.96 11.94
CA ARG A 38 4.42 -3.94 11.13
C ARG A 38 5.02 -4.51 9.84
N THR A 39 5.68 -5.67 9.96
CA THR A 39 6.35 -6.33 8.84
C THR A 39 5.40 -6.75 7.72
N ARG A 40 4.11 -6.94 8.00
CA ARG A 40 3.10 -7.23 6.97
C ARG A 40 2.88 -6.02 6.07
N ILE A 41 2.78 -4.82 6.65
CA ILE A 41 2.64 -3.58 5.87
C ILE A 41 3.94 -3.26 5.14
N GLU A 42 5.10 -3.42 5.78
CA GLU A 42 6.39 -3.18 5.13
C GLU A 42 6.63 -4.08 3.92
N ARG A 43 6.19 -5.34 3.97
CA ARG A 43 6.29 -6.25 2.81
C ARG A 43 5.44 -5.77 1.63
N ILE A 44 4.21 -5.32 1.89
CA ILE A 44 3.33 -4.80 0.85
C ILE A 44 3.94 -3.54 0.24
N VAL A 45 4.50 -2.66 1.08
CA VAL A 45 5.06 -1.35 0.69
C VAL A 45 6.47 -1.45 0.09
N SER A 46 7.10 -2.62 0.05
CA SER A 46 8.49 -2.79 -0.39
C SER A 46 8.67 -3.80 -1.53
N GLU A 47 7.56 -4.31 -2.09
CA GLU A 47 7.51 -5.02 -3.38
C GLU A 47 7.64 -4.05 -4.55
#